data_AF-A0AA90NHG7-F1
#
_entry.id   AF-A0AA90NHG7-F1
#
_cell.length_a   1.000
_cell.length_b   1.000
_cell.length_c   1.000
_cell.angle_alpha   90.00
_cell.angle_beta   90.00
_cell.angle_gamma   90.00
#
_symmetry.space_group_name_H-M   'P 1'
#
loop_
_entity.id
_entity.type
_entity.pdbx_description
1 polymer ?
#
loop_
_entity_poly.entity_id
_entity_poly.type
_entity_poly.pdbx_seq_one_letter_code
_entity_poly.pdbx_strand_id
1 'polypeptide(L)'
;MVTIVELVTKYTVSAQVNSKSAADVTKATISLFNPFKDIVNTITADNGTEFSYHEKVSRALSAEVYFAHLYSSWELGLYPSPFNLLRCWLRCSPRSPTTRRLMGLRLLAV
;
A
#
# COMPACT_ATOMS: atom_id res chain seq x y z
N MET A 1 -8.68 3.93 -0.18
CA MET A 1 -7.89 2.78 -0.65
C MET A 1 -6.44 3.13 -0.39
N VAL A 2 -5.73 2.28 0.35
CA VAL A 2 -4.30 2.41 0.64
C VAL A 2 -3.57 1.41 -0.26
N THR A 3 -2.45 1.82 -0.83
CA THR A 3 -1.63 0.96 -1.70
C THR A 3 -0.19 1.06 -1.21
N ILE A 4 0.42 -0.09 -0.99
CA ILE A 4 1.82 -0.25 -0.58
C ILE A 4 2.53 -0.96 -1.71
N VAL A 5 3.71 -0.49 -2.03
CA VAL A 5 4.51 -1.02 -3.14
C VAL A 5 5.94 -1.16 -2.64
N GLU A 6 6.50 -2.34 -2.82
CA GLU A 6 7.92 -2.58 -2.61
C GLU A 6 8.70 -2.13 -3.85
N LEU A 7 9.79 -1.37 -3.66
CA LEU A 7 10.41 -0.61 -4.75
C LEU A 7 11.26 -1.45 -5.72
N VAL A 8 11.82 -2.57 -5.28
CA VAL A 8 12.74 -3.39 -6.09
C VAL A 8 11.95 -4.41 -6.92
N THR A 9 11.18 -5.26 -6.27
CA THR A 9 10.36 -6.32 -6.89
C THR A 9 9.04 -5.80 -7.45
N LYS A 10 8.64 -4.56 -7.11
CA LYS A 10 7.35 -3.95 -7.49
C LYS A 10 6.15 -4.71 -6.93
N TYR A 11 6.36 -5.52 -5.89
CA TYR A 11 5.28 -6.22 -5.21
C TYR A 11 4.29 -5.21 -4.61
N THR A 12 3.02 -5.33 -5.00
CA THR A 12 1.98 -4.34 -4.66
C THR A 12 0.87 -4.98 -3.87
N VAL A 13 0.54 -4.41 -2.71
CA VAL A 13 -0.60 -4.80 -1.89
C VAL A 13 -1.50 -3.59 -1.68
N SER A 14 -2.81 -3.80 -1.73
CA SER A 14 -3.79 -2.72 -1.56
C SER A 14 -4.94 -3.16 -0.65
N ALA A 15 -5.47 -2.20 0.11
CA ALA A 15 -6.67 -2.38 0.90
C ALA A 15 -7.67 -1.25 0.65
N GLN A 16 -8.95 -1.62 0.55
CA GLN A 16 -10.03 -0.65 0.58
C GLN A 16 -10.22 -0.16 2.02
N VAL A 17 -10.33 1.17 2.18
CA VAL A 17 -10.55 1.82 3.47
C VAL A 17 -11.84 2.62 3.36
N ASN A 18 -12.67 2.54 4.39
CA ASN A 18 -14.00 3.13 4.41
C ASN A 18 -13.98 4.66 4.50
N SER A 19 -12.95 5.23 5.15
CA SER A 19 -12.76 6.67 5.26
C SER A 19 -11.31 7.08 4.93
N LYS A 20 -11.09 8.38 4.71
CA LYS A 20 -9.76 8.97 4.57
C LYS A 20 -9.18 9.45 5.91
N SER A 21 -9.78 9.05 7.03
CA SER A 21 -9.29 9.43 8.35
C SER A 21 -7.91 8.83 8.60
N ALA A 22 -7.01 9.61 9.19
CA ALA A 22 -5.66 9.16 9.55
C ALA A 22 -5.68 7.92 10.44
N ALA A 23 -6.69 7.77 11.31
CA ALA A 23 -6.85 6.59 12.16
C ALA A 23 -7.12 5.31 11.35
N ASP A 24 -8.06 5.38 10.40
CA ASP A 24 -8.45 4.24 9.57
C ASP A 24 -7.32 3.84 8.62
N VAL A 25 -6.64 4.83 8.04
CA VAL A 25 -5.48 4.64 7.17
C VAL A 25 -4.36 3.98 7.96
N THR A 26 -4.05 4.46 9.16
CA THR A 26 -3.02 3.86 10.04
C THR A 26 -3.32 2.40 10.36
N LYS A 27 -4.57 2.09 10.74
CA LYS A 27 -4.99 0.72 11.04
C LYS A 27 -4.85 -0.21 9.83
N ALA A 28 -5.29 0.26 8.65
CA ALA A 28 -5.16 -0.50 7.42
C ALA A 28 -3.69 -0.72 7.04
N THR A 29 -2.85 0.31 7.15
CA THR A 29 -1.42 0.26 6.86
C THR A 29 -0.71 -0.76 7.76
N ILE A 30 -0.93 -0.73 9.07
CA ILE A 30 -0.34 -1.70 10.00
C ILE A 30 -0.80 -3.13 9.65
N SER A 31 -2.09 -3.32 9.37
CA SER A 31 -2.63 -4.62 8.99
C SER A 31 -2.01 -5.17 7.70
N LEU A 32 -1.73 -4.30 6.73
CA LEU A 32 -1.10 -4.67 5.46
C LEU A 32 0.38 -5.03 5.60
N PHE A 33 1.10 -4.31 6.47
CA PHE A 33 2.53 -4.54 6.71
C PHE A 33 2.81 -5.65 7.70
N ASN A 34 1.87 -6.03 8.55
CA ASN A 34 2.05 -7.10 9.55
C ASN A 34 2.69 -8.39 9.01
N PRO A 35 2.28 -8.96 7.85
CA PRO A 35 2.93 -10.15 7.29
C PRO A 35 4.36 -9.92 6.77
N PHE A 36 4.78 -8.67 6.60
CA PHE A 36 6.10 -8.28 6.07
C PHE A 36 6.95 -7.54 7.10
N LYS A 37 6.52 -7.49 8.36
CA LYS A 37 7.14 -6.65 9.40
C LYS A 37 8.65 -6.92 9.54
N ASP A 38 9.07 -8.18 9.41
CA ASP A 38 10.46 -8.57 9.58
C ASP A 38 11.35 -8.21 8.37
N ILE A 39 10.75 -7.85 7.24
CA ILE A 39 11.43 -7.54 5.97
C ILE A 39 11.43 -6.03 5.70
N VAL A 40 10.47 -5.28 6.26
CA VAL A 40 10.31 -3.85 6.00
C VAL A 40 11.18 -3.04 6.96
N ASN A 41 12.28 -2.48 6.44
CA ASN A 41 13.17 -1.60 7.21
C ASN A 41 12.75 -0.13 7.16
N THR A 42 12.37 0.34 5.97
CA THR A 42 12.06 1.75 5.72
C THR A 42 10.78 1.89 4.90
N ILE A 43 9.98 2.90 5.22
CA ILE A 43 8.72 3.20 4.55
C ILE A 43 8.79 4.64 4.07
N THR A 44 8.50 4.89 2.80
CA THR A 44 8.39 6.24 2.25
C THR A 44 6.92 6.54 1.95
N ALA A 45 6.39 7.62 2.50
CA ALA A 45 5.03 8.08 2.31
C ALA A 45 4.98 9.46 1.63
N ASP A 46 3.82 9.82 1.11
CA ASP A 46 3.55 11.20 0.68
C ASP A 46 3.21 12.08 1.90
N ASN A 47 3.24 13.40 1.72
CA ASN A 47 2.89 14.38 2.76
C ASN A 47 1.38 14.52 2.98
N GLY A 48 0.60 13.46 2.75
CA GLY A 48 -0.84 13.44 3.00
C GLY A 48 -1.18 13.56 4.49
N THR A 49 -2.22 14.33 4.80
CA THR A 49 -2.75 14.46 6.18
C THR A 49 -3.21 13.12 6.77
N GLU A 50 -3.56 12.16 5.92
CA GLU A 50 -3.87 10.78 6.24
C GLU A 50 -2.70 10.00 6.87
N PHE A 51 -1.46 10.43 6.64
CA PHE A 51 -0.25 9.82 7.20
C PHE A 51 0.30 10.58 8.42
N SER A 52 -0.48 11.51 8.98
CA SER A 52 -0.10 12.28 10.18
C SER A 52 0.24 11.41 11.40
N TYR A 53 -0.27 10.17 11.48
CA TYR A 53 0.03 9.22 12.55
C TYR A 53 1.19 8.25 12.24
N HIS A 54 2.12 8.64 11.36
CA HIS A 54 3.31 7.86 11.00
C HIS A 54 4.13 7.37 12.19
N GLU A 55 4.21 8.12 13.29
CA GLU A 55 4.90 7.65 14.51
C GLU A 55 4.30 6.36 15.07
N LYS A 56 2.96 6.19 14.99
CA LYS A 56 2.29 4.96 15.44
C LYS A 56 2.63 3.79 14.51
N VAL A 57 2.72 4.06 13.21
CA VAL A 57 3.11 3.07 12.20
C VAL A 57 4.55 2.63 12.44
N SER A 58 5.46 3.58 12.63
CA SER A 58 6.88 3.31 12.91
C SER A 58 7.06 2.46 14.17
N ARG A 59 6.38 2.81 15.27
CA ARG A 59 6.42 2.01 16.51
C ARG A 59 5.84 0.61 16.35
N ALA A 60 4.75 0.46 15.60
CA ALA A 60 4.11 -0.85 15.41
C ALA A 60 4.95 -1.79 14.53
N LEU A 61 5.59 -1.25 13.50
CA LEU A 61 6.34 -2.01 12.50
C LEU A 61 7.83 -2.08 12.80
N SER A 62 8.35 -1.29 13.75
CA SER A 62 9.78 -1.16 14.00
C SER A 62 10.56 -0.73 12.75
N ALA A 63 9.93 0.12 11.92
CA ALA A 63 10.45 0.62 10.66
C ALA A 63 10.54 2.15 10.67
N GLU A 64 11.51 2.71 9.96
CA GLU A 64 11.66 4.16 9.82
C GLU A 64 10.72 4.69 8.74
N VAL A 65 10.08 5.84 8.99
CA VAL A 65 9.16 6.46 8.05
C VAL A 65 9.75 7.76 7.53
N TYR A 66 9.85 7.86 6.21
CA TYR A 66 10.33 9.02 5.46
C TYR A 66 9.19 9.62 4.65
N PHE A 67 9.29 10.91 4.36
CA PHE A 67 8.32 11.63 3.56
C PHE A 67 8.97 12.22 2.30
N ALA A 68 8.29 12.10 1.17
CA ALA A 68 8.74 12.69 -0.09
C ALA A 68 8.63 14.23 -0.06
N HIS A 69 9.43 14.94 -0.86
CA HIS A 69 9.31 16.39 -0.98
C HIS A 69 7.99 16.82 -1.63
N LEU A 70 7.53 18.03 -1.30
CA LEU A 70 6.35 18.62 -1.94
C LEU A 70 6.52 18.64 -3.46
N TYR A 71 5.50 18.15 -4.17
CA TYR A 71 5.43 18.06 -5.63
C TYR A 71 6.46 17.12 -6.30
N SER A 72 7.22 16.33 -5.53
CA SER A 72 8.24 15.42 -6.04
C SER A 72 7.77 13.96 -6.07
N SER A 73 6.65 13.71 -6.75
CA SER A 73 6.05 12.36 -6.84
C SER A 73 6.97 11.32 -7.49
N TRP A 74 7.96 11.75 -8.28
CA TRP A 74 8.99 10.89 -8.87
C TRP A 74 9.95 10.28 -7.83
N GLU A 75 10.08 10.88 -6.64
CA GLU A 75 10.92 10.35 -5.56
C GLU A 75 10.39 9.01 -5.02
N LEU A 76 9.10 8.74 -5.19
CA LEU A 76 8.50 7.45 -4.88
C LEU A 76 8.83 6.37 -5.92
N GLY A 77 9.52 6.71 -7.02
CA GLY A 77 10.07 5.75 -7.98
C GLY A 77 9.06 4.91 -8.75
N LEU A 78 7.80 5.36 -8.86
CA LEU A 78 6.69 4.56 -9.39
C LEU A 78 5.83 5.37 -10.38
N TYR A 79 6.21 5.32 -11.66
CA TYR A 79 5.37 5.78 -12.77
C TYR A 79 5.32 4.73 -13.89
N PRO A 80 4.13 4.35 -14.41
CA PRO A 80 2.80 4.78 -13.98
C PRO A 80 2.44 4.27 -12.58
N SER A 81 1.69 5.08 -11.81
CA SER A 81 1.31 4.71 -10.45
C SER A 81 0.50 3.41 -10.45
N PRO A 82 0.88 2.39 -9.64
CA PRO A 82 0.15 1.12 -9.57
C PRO A 82 -1.30 1.32 -9.11
N PHE A 83 -1.59 2.41 -8.41
CA PHE A 83 -2.96 2.83 -8.08
C PHE A 83 -3.83 3.08 -9.31
N ASN A 84 -3.28 3.71 -10.35
CA ASN A 84 -4.00 3.99 -11.59
C ASN A 84 -4.26 2.69 -12.36
N LEU A 85 -3.27 1.79 -12.42
CA LEU A 85 -3.43 0.46 -13.00
C LEU A 85 -4.53 -0.33 -12.28
N LEU A 86 -4.51 -0.34 -10.94
CA LEU A 86 -5.50 -1.03 -10.13
C LEU A 86 -6.91 -0.48 -10.35
N ARG A 87 -7.06 0.85 -10.40
CA ARG A 87 -8.35 1.52 -10.70
C ARG A 87 -8.88 1.16 -12.09
N CYS A 88 -8.00 1.12 -13.09
CA CYS A 88 -8.38 0.69 -14.44
C CYS A 88 -8.82 -0.77 -14.44
N TRP A 89 -8.07 -1.65 -13.77
CA TRP A 89 -8.44 -3.07 -13.68
C TRP A 89 -9.78 -3.29 -12.98
N LEU A 90 -10.01 -2.62 -11.84
CA LEU A 90 -11.29 -2.67 -11.11
C LEU A 90 -12.47 -2.11 -11.92
N ARG A 91 -12.22 -1.16 -12.84
CA ARG A 91 -13.23 -0.58 -13.72
C ARG A 91 -13.53 -1.46 -14.93
N CYS A 92 -12.50 -2.07 -15.52
CA CYS A 92 -12.60 -2.88 -16.74
C CYS A 92 -13.09 -4.31 -16.46
N SER A 93 -13.01 -4.79 -15.21
CA SER A 93 -13.62 -6.06 -14.82
C SER A 93 -15.16 -5.95 -14.90
N PRO A 94 -15.84 -6.78 -15.73
CA PRO A 94 -17.29 -6.82 -15.74
C PRO A 94 -17.79 -7.30 -14.38
N ARG A 95 -18.66 -6.51 -13.72
CA ARG A 95 -19.41 -6.96 -12.53
C ARG A 95 -20.36 -8.08 -12.94
N SER A 96 -19.87 -9.32 -12.98
CA SER A 96 -20.73 -10.51 -12.95
C SER A 96 -20.82 -11.01 -11.51
N PRO A 97 -22.03 -11.33 -10.99
CA PRO A 97 -22.18 -11.89 -9.67
C PRO A 97 -21.89 -13.40 -9.76
N THR A 98 -20.63 -13.77 -9.93
CA THR A 98 -20.20 -15.16 -9.71
C THR A 98 -18.96 -15.15 -8.85
N THR A 99 -19.12 -15.68 -7.64
CA THR A 99 -18.10 -15.98 -6.65
C THR A 99 -16.82 -16.47 -7.32
N ARG A 100 -15.76 -15.65 -7.33
CA ARG A 100 -14.41 -16.13 -7.64
C ARG A 100 -13.51 -15.96 -6.43
N ARG A 101 -13.44 -17.08 -5.71
CA ARG A 101 -12.34 -17.51 -4.86
C ARG A 101 -11.01 -17.12 -5.52
N LEU A 102 -10.19 -16.29 -4.87
CA LEU A 102 -8.77 -16.18 -5.21
C LEU A 102 -8.09 -17.49 -4.78
N MET A 103 -8.30 -18.57 -5.55
CA MET A 103 -7.42 -19.73 -5.56
C MET A 103 -6.37 -19.47 -6.64
N GLY A 104 -5.10 -19.40 -6.25
CA GLY A 104 -3.98 -19.51 -7.19
C GLY A 104 -2.95 -18.39 -7.17
N LEU A 105 -2.46 -17.95 -5.99
CA LEU A 105 -1.05 -17.52 -5.91
C LEU A 105 -0.25 -18.72 -5.39
N ARG A 106 0.27 -19.52 -6.32
CA ARG A 106 1.31 -20.50 -6.02
C ARG A 106 2.61 -19.70 -5.96
N LEU A 107 3.02 -19.29 -4.75
CA LEU A 107 4.37 -18.76 -4.51
C LEU A 107 5.37 -19.88 -4.83
N LEU A 108 6.09 -19.75 -5.94
CA LEU A 108 7.42 -20.35 -6.08
C LEU A 108 8.39 -19.27 -5.60
N ALA A 109 8.97 -19.52 -4.43
CA ALA A 109 10.12 -18.78 -3.94
C ALA A 109 11.36 -19.17 -4.75
N VAL A 110 12.00 -18.19 -5.38
CA VAL A 110 13.46 -18.06 -5.51
C VAL A 110 13.76 -16.57 -5.46
#